data_AF-A0A358EG78-F1
#
_entry.id   AF-A0A358EG78-F1
#
_cell.length_a   1.000
_cell.length_b   1.000
_cell.length_c   1.000
_cell.angle_alpha   90.00
_cell.angle_beta   90.00
_cell.angle_gamma   90.00
#
_symmetry.space_group_name_H-M   'P 1'
#
loop_
_entity.id
_entity.type
_entity.pdbx_description
1 polymer ?
#
loop_
_entity_poly.entity_id
_entity_poly.type
_entity_poly.pdbx_seq_one_letter_code
_entity_poly.pdbx_strand_id
1 'polypeptide(L)' 'MSQERQSHLIPRSAEGRIATLAFLVVFLLAMPPFTHAVWDRPDTWIMGAPLFFVILFVVYSALIGVLVWALRKGV' A
#
# COMPACT_ATOMS: atom_id res chain seq x y z
N MET A 1 33.12 6.11 21.83
CA MET A 1 32.35 5.94 20.57
C MET A 1 30.93 5.58 20.94
N SER A 2 30.03 6.56 20.94
CA SER A 2 28.59 6.31 21.06
C SER A 2 28.16 5.50 19.85
N GLN A 3 27.78 4.25 20.07
CA GLN A 3 27.11 3.44 19.05
C GLN A 3 25.76 4.12 18.81
N GLU A 4 25.64 4.96 17.78
CA GLU A 4 24.35 5.52 17.39
C GLU A 4 23.39 4.35 17.17
N ARG A 5 22.39 4.21 18.04
CA ARG A 5 21.31 3.25 17.86
C ARG A 5 20.63 3.60 16.54
N GLN A 6 21.00 2.90 15.47
CA GLN A 6 20.32 3.03 14.18
C GLN A 6 18.81 2.84 14.40
N SER A 7 18.02 3.80 13.93
CA SER A 7 16.58 3.80 14.12
C SER A 7 15.97 2.48 13.64
N HIS A 8 15.07 1.91 14.44
CA HIS A 8 14.27 0.73 14.07
C HIS A 8 13.18 1.09 13.04
N LEU A 9 12.96 2.38 12.78
CA LEU A 9 11.98 2.88 11.81
C LEU A 9 12.49 2.89 10.37
N ILE A 10 13.80 2.68 10.17
CA ILE A 10 14.42 2.71 8.85
C ILE A 10 14.71 1.26 8.42
N PRO A 11 14.16 0.80 7.28
CA PRO A 11 14.42 -0.55 6.79
C PRO A 11 15.91 -0.74 6.45
N ARG A 12 16.53 -1.72 7.14
CA ARG A 12 17.96 -2.02 7.04
C ARG A 12 18.27 -3.01 5.91
N SER A 13 17.32 -3.87 5.57
CA SER A 13 17.44 -4.86 4.49
C SER A 13 16.90 -4.32 3.16
N ALA A 14 17.44 -4.84 2.04
CA ALA A 14 16.93 -4.52 0.71
C ALA A 14 15.46 -4.94 0.56
N GLU A 15 15.10 -6.12 1.06
CA GLU A 15 13.72 -6.61 1.06
C GLU A 15 12.78 -5.72 1.88
N GLY A 16 13.20 -5.24 3.06
CA GLY A 16 12.43 -4.29 3.85
C GLY A 16 12.21 -2.96 3.13
N ARG A 17 13.23 -2.44 2.43
CA ARG A 17 13.11 -1.23 1.61
C ARG A 17 12.12 -1.43 0.46
N ILE A 18 12.18 -2.59 -0.20
CA ILE A 18 11.22 -2.95 -1.26
C ILE A 18 9.81 -3.04 -0.68
N ALA A 19 9.62 -3.68 0.48
CA ALA A 19 8.32 -3.79 1.14
C ALA A 19 7.74 -2.41 1.47
N THR A 20 8.55 -1.54 2.09
CA THR A 20 8.13 -0.17 2.43
C THR A 20 7.77 0.62 1.17
N LEU A 21 8.62 0.59 0.13
CA LEU A 21 8.37 1.35 -1.09
C LEU A 21 7.15 0.82 -1.84
N ALA A 22 6.99 -0.50 -1.95
CA ALA A 22 5.81 -1.12 -2.54
C ALA A 22 4.53 -0.73 -1.78
N PHE A 23 4.56 -0.80 -0.45
CA PHE A 23 3.44 -0.37 0.39
C PHE A 23 3.09 1.10 0.14
N LEU A 24 4.07 2.01 0.18
CA LEU A 24 3.85 3.44 -0.03
C LEU A 24 3.28 3.73 -1.42
N VAL A 25 3.80 3.11 -2.47
CA VAL A 25 3.30 3.29 -3.85
C VAL A 25 1.85 2.86 -3.97
N VAL A 26 1.50 1.68 -3.45
CA VAL A 26 0.10 1.20 -3.48
C VAL A 26 -0.79 2.06 -2.59
N PHE A 27 -0.29 2.49 -1.43
CA PHE A 27 -1.03 3.32 -0.48
C PHE A 27 -1.38 4.69 -1.06
N LEU A 28 -0.50 5.28 -1.88
CA LEU A 28 -0.80 6.52 -2.59
C LEU A 28 -2.02 6.41 -3.50
N LEU A 29 -2.32 5.22 -4.03
CA LEU A 29 -3.53 5.02 -4.83
C LEU A 29 -4.79 5.18 -3.97
N ALA A 30 -4.75 4.86 -2.68
CA ALA A 30 -5.86 5.05 -1.75
C ALA A 30 -5.99 6.50 -1.22
N MET A 31 -5.15 7.43 -1.68
CA MET A 31 -5.16 8.82 -1.22
C MET A 31 -6.10 9.72 -2.03
N PRO A 32 -6.56 10.86 -1.44
CA PRO A 32 -7.49 11.80 -2.07
C PRO A 32 -7.19 12.15 -3.53
N PRO A 33 -5.94 12.39 -3.96
CA PRO A 33 -5.66 12.71 -5.36
C PRO A 33 -6.09 11.61 -6.34
N PHE A 34 -5.91 10.33 -6.01
CA PHE A 34 -6.31 9.23 -6.88
C PHE A 34 -7.79 8.90 -6.72
N THR A 35 -8.27 8.85 -5.48
CA THR A 35 -9.67 8.52 -5.20
C THR A 35 -10.62 9.53 -5.81
N HIS A 36 -10.30 10.84 -5.78
CA HIS A 36 -11.16 11.89 -6.32
C HIS A 36 -10.86 12.28 -7.77
N ALA A 37 -9.60 12.25 -8.22
CA ALA A 37 -9.30 12.68 -9.60
C ALA A 37 -9.39 11.56 -10.64
N VAL A 38 -9.23 10.30 -10.22
CA VAL A 38 -9.15 9.16 -11.15
C VAL A 38 -10.33 8.21 -10.98
N TRP A 39 -10.71 7.89 -9.74
CA TRP A 39 -11.67 6.82 -9.44
C TRP A 39 -13.08 7.29 -9.13
N ASP A 40 -13.28 8.59 -8.92
CA ASP A 40 -14.59 9.16 -8.59
C ASP A 40 -15.50 9.19 -9.82
N ARG A 41 -16.14 8.05 -10.07
CA ARG A 41 -17.09 7.83 -11.15
C ARG A 41 -18.35 7.20 -10.57
N PRO A 42 -19.22 8.01 -9.94
CA PRO A 42 -20.37 7.50 -9.19
C PRO A 42 -21.35 6.69 -10.05
N ASP A 43 -21.40 6.97 -11.35
CA ASP A 43 -22.30 6.30 -12.29
C ASP A 43 -21.74 4.99 -12.84
N THR A 44 -20.49 4.62 -12.52
CA THR A 44 -19.87 3.40 -13.04
C THR A 44 -19.96 2.26 -12.03
N TRP A 45 -20.48 1.12 -12.49
CA TRP A 45 -20.73 -0.07 -11.66
C TRP A 45 -20.05 -1.30 -12.25
N ILE A 46 -19.53 -2.16 -11.39
CA ILE A 46 -18.92 -3.45 -11.75
C ILE A 46 -19.53 -4.53 -10.84
N MET A 47 -20.07 -5.59 -11.44
CA MET A 47 -20.64 -6.75 -10.72
C MET A 47 -21.65 -6.37 -9.63
N GLY A 48 -22.43 -5.31 -9.84
CA GLY A 48 -23.44 -4.85 -8.87
C GLY A 48 -22.89 -4.01 -7.71
N ALA A 49 -21.61 -3.64 -7.72
CA ALA A 49 -21.02 -2.70 -6.78
C ALA A 49 -20.52 -1.43 -7.52
N PRO A 50 -20.54 -0.25 -6.87
CA PRO A 50 -19.91 0.95 -7.43
C PRO A 50 -18.41 0.71 -7.69
N LEU A 51 -17.93 1.15 -8.86
CA LEU A 51 -16.55 0.98 -9.31
C LEU A 51 -15.53 1.40 -8.24
N PHE A 52 -15.80 2.52 -7.57
CA PHE A 52 -14.97 3.05 -6.51
C PHE A 52 -14.65 2.01 -5.43
N PHE A 53 -15.67 1.35 -4.89
CA PHE A 53 -15.49 0.35 -3.84
C PHE A 53 -14.77 -0.91 -4.34
N VAL A 54 -15.01 -1.31 -5.59
CA VAL A 54 -14.30 -2.44 -6.21
C VAL A 54 -12.80 -2.13 -6.33
N ILE A 55 -12.44 -0.92 -6.78
CA ILE A 55 -11.04 -0.50 -6.86
C ILE A 55 -10.40 -0.45 -5.47
N LEU A 56 -11.07 0.17 -4.49
CA LEU A 56 -10.56 0.22 -3.11
C LEU A 56 -10.34 -1.18 -2.52
N PHE A 57 -11.26 -2.11 -2.77
CA PHE A 57 -11.12 -3.50 -2.34
C PHE A 57 -9.84 -4.15 -2.90
N VAL A 58 -9.56 -3.96 -4.19
CA VAL A 58 -8.34 -4.47 -4.84
C VAL A 58 -7.09 -3.84 -4.23
N VAL A 59 -7.10 -2.52 -4.03
CA VAL A 59 -5.96 -1.77 -3.48
C VAL A 59 -5.66 -2.20 -2.05
N TYR A 60 -6.68 -2.32 -1.19
CA TYR A 60 -6.48 -2.80 0.18
C TYR A 60 -6.03 -4.26 0.23
N SER A 61 -6.56 -5.11 -0.65
CA SER A 61 -6.08 -6.50 -0.77
C SER A 61 -4.60 -6.56 -1.17
N ALA A 62 -4.17 -5.67 -2.07
CA ALA A 62 -2.77 -5.55 -2.46
C ALA A 62 -1.89 -5.06 -1.30
N LEU A 63 -2.33 -4.06 -0.51
CA LEU A 63 -1.63 -3.59 0.68
C LEU A 63 -1.45 -4.71 1.71
N ILE A 64 -2.53 -5.46 2.00
CA ILE A 64 -2.46 -6.64 2.88
C ILE A 64 -1.49 -7.68 2.30
N GLY A 65 -1.52 -7.91 0.99
CA GLY A 65 -0.59 -8.80 0.30
C GLY A 65 0.87 -8.41 0.48
N VAL A 66 1.21 -7.12 0.38
CA VAL A 66 2.57 -6.60 0.64
C VAL A 66 2.98 -6.87 2.10
N LEU A 67 2.09 -6.64 3.06
CA LEU A 67 2.37 -6.90 4.48
C LEU A 67 2.56 -8.40 4.77
N VAL A 68 1.72 -9.26 4.20
CA VAL A 68 1.85 -10.72 4.32
C VAL A 68 3.16 -11.18 3.67
N TRP A 69 3.55 -10.59 2.53
CA TRP A 69 4.82 -10.88 1.89
C TRP A 69 6.02 -10.45 2.74
N ALA A 70 6.00 -9.25 3.30
CA ALA A 70 7.04 -8.76 4.21
C ALA A 70 7.18 -9.67 5.44
N LEU A 71 6.05 -10.06 6.05
CA LEU A 71 6.01 -11.00 7.16
C LEU A 71 6.65 -12.35 6.79
N ARG A 72 6.34 -12.90 5.61
CA ARG A 72 6.94 -14.16 5.12
C ARG A 72 8.44 -14.06 4.87
N LYS A 73 8.94 -12.85 4.59
CA LYS A 73 10.36 -12.56 4.43
C LYS A 73 11.08 -12.26 5.74
N GLY A 74 10.33 -12.08 6.84
CA GLY A 74 10.88 -11.75 8.15
C GLY A 74 11.46 -10.34 8.23
N VAL A 75 10.90 -9.40 7.44
CA VAL A 75 11.32 -7.98 7.39
C VAL A 75 10.24 -7.03 7.87
#